data_AF-A0A4Q2LRW1-F1
#
_entry.id   AF-A0A4Q2LRW1-F1
#
_cell.length_a   1.000
_cell.length_b   1.000
_cell.length_c   1.000
_cell.angle_alpha   90.00
_cell.angle_beta   90.00
_cell.angle_gamma   90.00
#
_symmetry.space_group_name_H-M   'P 1'
#
loop_
_entity.id
_entity.type
_entity.pdbx_description
1 polymer ?
#
loop_
_entity_poly.entity_id
_entity_poly.type
_entity_poly.pdbx_seq_one_letter_code
_entity_poly.pdbx_strand_id
1 'polypeptide(L)'
;MNWNDQTLQYWREASINAMLAQYYRHIDPDRSAMYAKQHSAMTAKLAAQVEHRSPHANYAGTYPPFPGKPAPEAPRHASYSPDPQSWIRMELSSSRVRMVHASPETDDIDIYANGKLVISRLNYKSAAPYLNVTEGHYVLDVYPSGAVRQPLVSQTLNVQAGNSYTIAAGGQQKEVRLYAYLDDPAPTPEQAKVKFVHLCPDAGAVDVRVSGGGEELSRMFEQVEFMQATSYAILAPSAISLHVNEADGEHTHLVINGIDAGPQTVTTVICMGGGREGQRMEALLLSDL
;
A
#
# COMPACT_ATOMS: atom_id res chain seq x y z
N MET A 1 -4.36 10.71 24.82
CA MET A 1 -5.55 11.54 24.51
C MET A 1 -6.63 10.62 23.97
N ASN A 2 -7.89 10.77 24.39
CA ASN A 2 -8.99 9.96 23.88
C ASN A 2 -9.75 10.76 22.81
N TRP A 3 -9.65 10.36 21.55
CA TRP A 3 -10.23 11.06 20.40
C TRP A 3 -11.70 10.66 20.26
N ASN A 4 -12.59 11.59 19.90
CA ASN A 4 -13.98 11.22 19.53
C ASN A 4 -14.06 10.85 18.04
N ASP A 5 -15.12 10.16 17.65
CA ASP A 5 -15.28 9.64 16.28
C ASP A 5 -15.19 10.72 15.21
N GLN A 6 -15.70 11.92 15.48
CA GLN A 6 -15.62 13.07 14.57
C GLN A 6 -14.18 13.58 14.38
N THR A 7 -13.38 13.58 15.45
CA THR A 7 -11.96 13.98 15.40
C THR A 7 -11.13 12.92 14.66
N LEU A 8 -11.44 11.63 14.88
CA LEU A 8 -10.88 10.51 14.12
C LEU A 8 -11.26 10.55 12.63
N GLN A 9 -12.51 10.91 12.31
CA GLN A 9 -12.97 11.09 10.94
C GLN A 9 -12.19 12.20 10.22
N TYR A 10 -12.08 13.40 10.82
CA TYR A 10 -11.32 14.50 10.22
C TYR A 10 -9.85 14.16 10.02
N TRP A 11 -9.24 13.42 10.94
CA TRP A 11 -7.88 12.93 10.77
C TRP A 11 -7.77 11.90 9.63
N ARG A 12 -8.66 10.90 9.54
CA ARG A 12 -8.68 9.94 8.42
C ARG A 12 -8.86 10.63 7.07
N GLU A 13 -9.80 11.56 6.98
CA GLU A 13 -10.02 12.36 5.76
C GLU A 13 -8.80 13.22 5.43
N ALA A 14 -8.18 13.90 6.41
CA ALA A 14 -6.96 14.67 6.20
C ALA A 14 -5.80 13.82 5.67
N SER A 15 -5.58 12.63 6.23
CA SER A 15 -4.55 11.68 5.79
C SER A 15 -4.77 11.19 4.37
N ILE A 16 -5.99 10.74 4.02
CA ILE A 16 -6.33 10.31 2.66
C ILE A 16 -6.19 11.48 1.66
N ASN A 17 -6.49 12.71 2.05
CA ASN A 17 -6.28 13.88 1.21
C ASN A 17 -4.79 14.19 0.98
N ALA A 18 -3.93 14.09 2.02
CA ALA A 18 -2.49 14.28 1.87
C ALA A 18 -1.88 13.23 0.92
N MET A 19 -2.21 11.95 1.14
CA MET A 19 -1.81 10.83 0.28
C MET A 19 -2.17 11.07 -1.19
N LEU A 20 -3.40 11.52 -1.47
CA LEU A 20 -3.84 11.75 -2.85
C LEU A 20 -3.23 12.99 -3.49
N ALA A 21 -2.95 14.04 -2.71
CA ALA A 21 -2.16 15.17 -3.18
C ALA A 21 -0.73 14.76 -3.58
N GLN A 22 -0.13 13.82 -2.85
CA GLN A 22 1.17 13.25 -3.22
C GLN A 22 1.07 12.37 -4.48
N TYR A 23 0.11 11.46 -4.55
CA TYR A 23 -0.07 10.54 -5.69
C TYR A 23 -0.28 11.29 -7.01
N TYR A 24 -1.23 12.22 -7.05
CA TYR A 24 -1.56 12.94 -8.29
C TYR A 24 -0.53 14.03 -8.66
N ARG A 25 0.46 14.34 -7.81
CA ARG A 25 1.44 15.43 -8.02
C ARG A 25 2.11 15.42 -9.39
N HIS A 26 2.37 14.23 -9.93
CA HIS A 26 3.05 14.03 -11.22
C HIS A 26 2.14 13.40 -12.30
N ILE A 27 0.85 13.19 -12.00
CA ILE A 27 -0.12 12.51 -12.86
C ILE A 27 -1.22 13.49 -13.31
N ASP A 28 -1.78 14.24 -12.37
CA ASP A 28 -2.87 15.20 -12.57
C ASP A 28 -2.68 16.36 -11.55
N PRO A 29 -1.96 17.43 -11.93
CA PRO A 29 -1.65 18.54 -11.03
C PRO A 29 -2.88 19.25 -10.45
N ASP A 30 -3.99 19.28 -11.20
CA ASP A 30 -5.25 19.90 -10.76
C ASP A 30 -5.94 19.05 -9.69
N ARG A 31 -5.99 17.72 -9.83
CA ARG A 31 -6.40 16.81 -8.75
C ARG A 31 -5.48 16.92 -7.54
N SER A 32 -4.17 17.00 -7.74
CA SER A 32 -3.19 17.20 -6.66
C SER A 32 -3.51 18.47 -5.85
N ALA A 33 -3.73 19.61 -6.54
CA ALA A 33 -4.09 20.87 -5.91
C ALA A 33 -5.47 20.81 -5.21
N MET A 34 -6.46 20.15 -5.81
CA MET A 34 -7.77 19.89 -5.19
C MET A 34 -7.64 19.11 -3.88
N TYR A 35 -6.85 18.03 -3.86
CA TYR A 35 -6.65 17.23 -2.66
C TYR A 35 -5.81 17.95 -1.60
N ALA A 36 -4.82 18.76 -1.99
CA ALA A 36 -4.08 19.61 -1.05
C ALA A 36 -5.01 20.62 -0.35
N LYS A 37 -5.96 21.23 -1.08
CA LYS A 37 -6.99 22.11 -0.52
C LYS A 37 -7.94 21.36 0.42
N GLN A 38 -8.37 20.15 0.05
CA GLN A 38 -9.21 19.31 0.92
C GLN A 38 -8.48 18.85 2.19
N HIS A 39 -7.18 18.52 2.10
CA HIS A 39 -6.34 18.22 3.25
C HIS A 39 -6.32 19.40 4.22
N SER A 40 -5.94 20.59 3.74
CA SER A 40 -5.89 21.81 4.56
C SER A 40 -7.23 22.10 5.27
N ALA A 41 -8.35 21.92 4.57
CA ALA A 41 -9.69 22.09 5.15
C ALA A 41 -9.99 21.10 6.29
N MET A 42 -9.56 19.83 6.20
CA MET A 42 -9.78 18.85 7.26
C MET A 42 -8.80 19.03 8.43
N THR A 43 -7.55 19.41 8.15
CA THR A 43 -6.57 19.78 9.17
C THR A 43 -7.04 21.01 9.97
N ALA A 44 -7.69 21.99 9.33
CA ALA A 44 -8.29 23.13 10.03
C ALA A 44 -9.48 22.73 10.93
N LYS A 45 -10.38 21.85 10.47
CA LYS A 45 -11.46 21.30 11.33
C LYS A 45 -10.90 20.50 12.51
N LEU A 46 -9.79 19.78 12.30
CA LEU A 46 -9.11 19.03 13.34
C LEU A 46 -8.49 19.95 14.39
N ALA A 47 -7.82 21.03 13.98
CA ALA A 47 -7.25 22.03 14.90
C ALA A 47 -8.33 22.64 15.83
N ALA A 48 -9.48 23.04 15.27
CA ALA A 48 -10.60 23.60 16.04
C ALA A 48 -11.14 22.64 17.13
N GLN A 49 -11.12 21.32 16.88
CA GLN A 49 -11.51 20.31 17.88
C GLN A 49 -10.51 20.18 19.03
N VAL A 50 -9.23 20.48 18.80
CA VAL A 50 -8.18 20.51 19.84
C VAL A 50 -8.28 21.80 20.65
N GLU A 51 -8.51 22.95 20.01
CA GLU A 51 -8.69 24.24 20.68
C GLU A 51 -9.89 24.25 21.64
N HIS A 52 -11.06 23.73 21.20
CA HIS A 52 -12.24 23.60 22.08
C HIS A 52 -12.08 22.62 23.25
N ARG A 53 -11.03 21.79 23.27
CA ARG A 53 -10.74 20.87 24.39
C ARG A 53 -9.74 21.42 25.41
N SER A 54 -9.24 22.64 25.23
CA SER A 54 -8.38 23.33 26.21
C SER A 54 -9.19 24.36 27.03
N PRO A 55 -9.49 24.13 28.32
CA PRO A 55 -10.28 25.07 29.13
C PRO A 55 -9.53 26.33 29.56
N HIS A 56 -8.23 26.43 29.28
CA HIS A 56 -7.36 27.49 29.79
C HIS A 56 -7.09 28.60 28.77
N ALA A 57 -8.16 29.26 28.31
CA ALA A 57 -8.08 30.51 27.55
C ALA A 57 -8.30 31.77 28.43
N ASN A 58 -8.72 31.62 29.69
CA ASN A 58 -8.96 32.72 30.63
C ASN A 58 -8.21 32.50 31.95
N TYR A 59 -7.17 33.29 32.20
CA TYR A 59 -6.53 33.39 33.52
C TYR A 59 -6.28 34.85 33.88
N ALA A 60 -7.30 35.50 34.44
CA ALA A 60 -7.28 36.90 34.86
C ALA A 60 -7.76 37.02 36.32
N GLY A 61 -6.85 36.70 37.27
CA GLY A 61 -7.12 36.76 38.72
C GLY A 61 -8.08 35.68 39.24
N THR A 62 -8.11 35.34 40.54
CA THR A 62 -7.34 35.84 41.70
C THR A 62 -7.19 34.72 42.74
N TYR A 63 -6.02 34.58 43.37
CA TYR A 63 -5.90 33.92 44.69
C TYR A 63 -4.86 34.68 45.56
N PRO A 64 -5.06 34.74 46.89
CA PRO A 64 -4.27 35.56 47.82
C PRO A 64 -2.94 34.90 48.23
N PRO A 65 -2.02 35.63 48.90
CA PRO A 65 -0.61 35.26 48.93
C PRO A 65 -0.24 34.22 50.01
N PHE A 66 0.74 33.37 49.68
CA PHE A 66 1.58 32.71 50.69
C PHE A 66 2.86 33.54 50.92
N PRO A 67 3.30 33.75 52.18
CA PRO A 67 4.48 34.56 52.48
C PRO A 67 5.79 33.78 52.27
N GLY A 68 6.85 34.48 51.83
CA GLY A 68 8.23 34.06 52.11
C GLY A 68 9.14 33.69 50.93
N LYS A 69 8.72 33.82 49.67
CA LYS A 69 9.64 33.74 48.51
C LYS A 69 9.36 34.85 47.50
N PRO A 70 10.39 35.48 46.88
CA PRO A 70 10.18 36.39 45.77
C PRO A 70 9.50 35.64 44.62
N ALA A 71 8.59 36.31 43.92
CA ALA A 71 7.86 35.71 42.82
C ALA A 71 8.84 35.24 41.72
N PRO A 72 8.71 33.99 41.22
CA PRO A 72 9.42 33.61 39.99
C PRO A 72 8.92 34.51 38.85
N GLU A 73 9.83 34.95 37.98
CA GLU A 73 9.45 35.71 36.78
C GLU A 73 8.39 34.94 35.99
N ALA A 74 7.36 35.66 35.53
CA ALA A 74 6.28 35.04 34.77
C ALA A 74 6.86 34.32 33.54
N PRO A 75 6.52 33.03 33.31
CA PRO A 75 7.00 32.32 32.13
C PRO A 75 6.48 33.06 30.90
N ARG A 76 7.40 33.63 30.12
CA ARG A 76 7.08 34.30 28.86
C ARG A 76 6.29 33.31 28.02
N HIS A 77 5.09 33.70 27.57
CA HIS A 77 4.23 32.83 26.78
C HIS A 77 5.02 32.26 25.60
N ALA A 78 5.35 30.96 25.68
CA ALA A 78 5.85 30.24 24.53
C ALA A 78 4.71 30.20 23.52
N SER A 79 4.82 31.01 22.47
CA SER A 79 3.96 30.94 21.31
C SER A 79 3.96 29.50 20.82
N TYR A 80 2.82 28.81 20.91
CA TYR A 80 2.64 27.48 20.35
C TYR A 80 2.62 27.58 18.82
N SER A 81 3.80 27.79 18.25
CA SER A 81 4.08 27.37 16.89
C SER A 81 4.26 25.85 16.96
N PRO A 82 3.41 25.04 16.34
CA PRO A 82 3.69 23.62 16.23
C PRO A 82 5.01 23.49 15.47
N ASP A 83 5.97 22.81 16.09
CA ASP A 83 7.32 22.65 15.56
C ASP A 83 7.28 22.10 14.12
N PRO A 84 8.08 22.63 13.19
CA PRO A 84 8.57 21.83 12.08
C PRO A 84 9.11 20.48 12.56
N GLN A 85 9.25 19.48 11.70
CA GLN A 85 9.56 18.11 12.15
C GLN A 85 8.48 17.41 13.00
N SER A 86 7.50 18.09 13.62
CA SER A 86 6.36 17.39 14.24
C SER A 86 5.49 16.69 13.19
N TRP A 87 5.36 17.30 12.00
CA TRP A 87 4.82 16.65 10.80
C TRP A 87 5.72 15.54 10.25
N ILE A 88 7.05 15.66 10.37
CA ILE A 88 8.01 14.61 9.96
C ILE A 88 7.95 13.40 10.91
N ARG A 89 7.69 13.60 12.21
CA ARG A 89 7.47 12.47 13.14
C ARG A 89 6.20 11.69 12.86
N MET A 90 5.22 12.28 12.16
CA MET A 90 4.02 11.57 11.70
C MET A 90 4.29 10.73 10.43
N GLU A 91 5.42 10.95 9.73
CA GLU A 91 5.89 10.11 8.62
C GLU A 91 6.64 8.86 9.11
N LEU A 92 7.06 8.79 10.39
CA LEU A 92 7.82 7.66 10.94
C LEU A 92 6.97 6.43 11.32
N SER A 93 5.66 6.47 11.07
CA SER A 93 4.76 5.31 11.20
C SER A 93 3.82 5.14 10.00
N SER A 94 4.15 5.72 8.84
CA SER A 94 3.38 5.51 7.62
C SER A 94 3.57 4.08 7.10
N SER A 95 2.49 3.34 7.03
CA SER A 95 2.41 2.09 6.27
C SER A 95 2.34 2.41 4.78
N ARG A 96 2.61 1.43 3.92
CA ARG A 96 2.52 1.57 2.47
C ARG A 96 1.55 0.57 1.88
N VAL A 97 0.75 1.00 0.91
CA VAL A 97 -0.17 0.13 0.17
C VAL A 97 -0.03 0.42 -1.32
N ARG A 98 0.24 -0.60 -2.13
CA ARG A 98 0.08 -0.52 -3.59
C ARG A 98 -1.06 -1.43 -4.04
N MET A 99 -1.74 -1.04 -5.12
CA MET A 99 -2.78 -1.83 -5.74
C MET A 99 -2.28 -2.43 -7.05
N VAL A 100 -2.59 -3.69 -7.31
CA VAL A 100 -2.28 -4.41 -8.55
C VAL A 100 -3.58 -4.85 -9.19
N HIS A 101 -3.70 -4.68 -10.50
CA HIS A 101 -4.79 -5.28 -11.26
C HIS A 101 -4.32 -6.56 -11.94
N ALA A 102 -4.78 -7.70 -11.43
CA ALA A 102 -4.40 -9.06 -11.81
C ALA A 102 -5.60 -9.94 -12.23
N SER A 103 -6.79 -9.37 -12.41
CA SER A 103 -7.99 -10.09 -12.82
C SER A 103 -8.14 -10.03 -14.35
N PRO A 104 -8.00 -11.16 -15.08
CA PRO A 104 -8.15 -11.19 -16.53
C PRO A 104 -9.60 -10.92 -16.95
N GLU A 105 -9.77 -10.49 -18.21
CA GLU A 105 -11.08 -10.28 -18.86
C GLU A 105 -11.98 -9.23 -18.17
N THR A 106 -11.40 -8.34 -17.38
CA THR A 106 -12.06 -7.13 -16.85
C THR A 106 -11.57 -5.88 -17.56
N ASP A 107 -12.41 -4.84 -17.57
CA ASP A 107 -11.98 -3.50 -17.96
C ASP A 107 -10.95 -2.92 -16.95
N ASP A 108 -10.33 -1.80 -17.30
CA ASP A 108 -9.56 -0.98 -16.35
C ASP A 108 -10.38 -0.72 -15.08
N ILE A 109 -9.73 -0.71 -13.91
CA ILE A 109 -10.44 -0.53 -12.62
C ILE A 109 -10.20 0.84 -11.99
N ASP A 110 -11.26 1.38 -11.38
CA ASP A 110 -11.20 2.50 -10.44
C ASP A 110 -11.29 1.94 -9.02
N ILE A 111 -10.37 2.35 -8.15
CA ILE A 111 -10.28 1.90 -6.76
C ILE A 111 -10.61 3.07 -5.84
N TYR A 112 -11.55 2.84 -4.93
CA TYR A 112 -12.00 3.78 -3.92
C TYR A 112 -11.58 3.27 -2.54
N ALA A 113 -11.12 4.16 -1.66
CA ALA A 113 -10.88 3.88 -0.26
C ALA A 113 -11.83 4.73 0.59
N ASN A 114 -12.62 4.10 1.45
CA ASN A 114 -13.64 4.73 2.29
C ASN A 114 -14.59 5.64 1.47
N GLY A 115 -15.07 5.14 0.33
CA GLY A 115 -15.96 5.88 -0.58
C GLY A 115 -15.31 6.99 -1.41
N LYS A 116 -13.98 7.15 -1.36
CA LYS A 116 -13.25 8.17 -2.11
C LYS A 116 -12.31 7.55 -3.16
N LEU A 117 -12.43 7.97 -4.41
CA LEU A 117 -11.54 7.54 -5.50
C LEU A 117 -10.08 7.81 -5.15
N VAL A 118 -9.28 6.74 -5.06
CA VAL A 118 -7.83 6.83 -4.78
C VAL A 118 -7.01 6.64 -6.05
N ILE A 119 -7.30 5.60 -6.83
CA ILE A 119 -6.61 5.26 -8.09
C ILE A 119 -7.69 5.15 -9.16
N SER A 120 -7.50 5.85 -10.29
CA SER A 120 -8.39 5.77 -11.45
C SER A 120 -7.68 5.16 -12.64
N ARG A 121 -8.37 4.30 -13.40
CA ARG A 121 -7.86 3.61 -14.59
C ARG A 121 -6.57 2.82 -14.34
N LEU A 122 -6.59 1.93 -13.34
CA LEU A 122 -5.53 0.93 -13.22
C LEU A 122 -5.77 -0.15 -14.28
N ASN A 123 -4.86 -0.26 -15.25
CA ASN A 123 -4.97 -1.23 -16.34
C ASN A 123 -4.68 -2.66 -15.87
N TYR A 124 -5.26 -3.68 -16.52
CA TYR A 124 -4.87 -5.08 -16.30
C TYR A 124 -3.36 -5.28 -16.50
N LYS A 125 -2.73 -6.12 -15.66
CA LYS A 125 -1.27 -6.34 -15.59
C LYS A 125 -0.47 -5.09 -15.27
N SER A 126 -1.02 -4.18 -14.46
CA SER A 126 -0.30 -3.02 -13.95
C SER A 126 -0.47 -2.87 -12.44
N ALA A 127 0.44 -2.10 -11.85
CA ALA A 127 0.40 -1.72 -10.45
C ALA A 127 0.45 -0.19 -10.32
N ALA A 128 -0.33 0.35 -9.38
CA ALA A 128 -0.14 1.71 -8.93
C ALA A 128 1.13 1.78 -8.06
N PRO A 129 1.86 2.90 -8.04
CA PRO A 129 2.89 3.18 -7.04
C PRO A 129 2.38 3.00 -5.59
N TYR A 130 3.30 2.74 -4.66
CA TYR A 130 2.98 2.71 -3.24
C TYR A 130 2.39 4.05 -2.77
N LEU A 131 1.25 3.96 -2.08
CA LEU A 131 0.62 5.05 -1.36
C LEU A 131 1.01 4.98 0.13
N ASN A 132 1.49 6.09 0.67
CA ASN A 132 1.68 6.24 2.11
C ASN A 132 0.31 6.35 2.79
N VAL A 133 -0.01 5.41 3.66
CA VAL A 133 -1.25 5.33 4.43
C VAL A 133 -0.95 5.27 5.92
N THR A 134 -1.89 5.74 6.73
CA THR A 134 -1.86 5.52 8.17
C THR A 134 -2.39 4.12 8.50
N GLU A 135 -2.10 3.62 9.70
CA GLU A 135 -2.74 2.39 10.17
C GLU A 135 -4.26 2.55 10.33
N GLY A 136 -4.98 1.42 10.25
CA GLY A 136 -6.42 1.32 10.48
C GLY A 136 -7.16 0.51 9.41
N HIS A 137 -8.49 0.57 9.50
CA HIS A 137 -9.39 -0.12 8.58
C HIS A 137 -9.78 0.78 7.40
N TYR A 138 -9.67 0.23 6.19
CA TYR A 138 -10.05 0.87 4.94
C TYR A 138 -11.06 -0.02 4.21
N VAL A 139 -12.25 0.49 3.94
CA VAL A 139 -13.17 -0.15 2.99
C VAL A 139 -12.63 0.14 1.59
N LEU A 140 -12.23 -0.90 0.86
CA LEU A 140 -11.76 -0.79 -0.52
C LEU A 140 -12.87 -1.27 -1.45
N ASP A 141 -13.36 -0.36 -2.29
CA ASP A 141 -14.35 -0.65 -3.32
C ASP A 141 -13.67 -0.55 -4.70
N VAL A 142 -13.80 -1.60 -5.52
CA VAL A 142 -13.25 -1.64 -6.88
C VAL A 142 -14.39 -1.63 -7.88
N TYR A 143 -14.36 -0.70 -8.82
CA TYR A 143 -15.34 -0.56 -9.89
C TYR A 143 -14.67 -0.74 -11.27
N PRO A 144 -15.39 -1.16 -12.32
CA PRO A 144 -14.96 -0.90 -13.69
C PRO A 144 -14.81 0.61 -13.89
N SER A 145 -13.80 1.07 -14.61
CA SER A 145 -13.45 2.49 -14.64
C SER A 145 -14.56 3.35 -15.23
N GLY A 146 -14.89 4.45 -14.56
CA GLY A 146 -16.02 5.32 -14.88
C GLY A 146 -17.39 4.78 -14.44
N ALA A 147 -17.50 3.56 -13.93
CA ALA A 147 -18.72 3.06 -13.28
C ALA A 147 -18.71 3.42 -11.79
N VAL A 148 -19.89 3.73 -11.23
CA VAL A 148 -20.05 4.20 -9.84
C VAL A 148 -21.23 3.57 -9.09
N ARG A 149 -21.89 2.56 -9.67
CA ARG A 149 -23.15 1.98 -9.14
C ARG A 149 -22.98 0.63 -8.45
N GLN A 150 -22.19 -0.27 -9.03
CA GLN A 150 -21.97 -1.62 -8.50
C GLN A 150 -20.46 -1.90 -8.57
N PRO A 151 -19.79 -2.14 -7.43
CA PRO A 151 -18.39 -2.56 -7.44
C PRO A 151 -18.27 -4.02 -7.88
N LEU A 152 -17.13 -4.37 -8.48
CA LEU A 152 -16.69 -5.75 -8.70
C LEU A 152 -16.41 -6.45 -7.37
N VAL A 153 -15.83 -5.71 -6.42
CA VAL A 153 -15.56 -6.16 -5.04
C VAL A 153 -15.59 -4.98 -4.07
N SER A 154 -16.13 -5.23 -2.87
CA SER A 154 -16.02 -4.34 -1.71
C SER A 154 -15.47 -5.16 -0.54
N GLN A 155 -14.34 -4.75 0.04
CA GLN A 155 -13.65 -5.52 1.07
C GLN A 155 -12.90 -4.59 2.05
N THR A 156 -12.98 -4.88 3.35
CA THR A 156 -12.24 -4.14 4.37
C THR A 156 -10.80 -4.66 4.47
N LEU A 157 -9.83 -3.80 4.18
CA LEU A 157 -8.41 -4.01 4.47
C LEU A 157 -8.08 -3.51 5.89
N ASN A 158 -7.27 -4.28 6.63
CA ASN A 158 -6.67 -3.84 7.88
C ASN A 158 -5.18 -3.53 7.66
N VAL A 159 -4.79 -2.27 7.78
CA VAL A 159 -3.41 -1.80 7.63
C VAL A 159 -2.79 -1.61 9.01
N GLN A 160 -1.68 -2.29 9.30
CA GLN A 160 -0.92 -2.13 10.55
C GLN A 160 0.24 -1.15 10.34
N ALA A 161 0.60 -0.34 11.35
CA ALA A 161 1.68 0.64 11.25
C ALA A 161 3.02 0.04 10.78
N GLY A 162 3.74 0.79 9.94
CA GLY A 162 5.08 0.44 9.44
C GLY A 162 5.15 -0.67 8.38
N ASN A 163 4.06 -1.44 8.19
CA ASN A 163 4.02 -2.50 7.18
C ASN A 163 3.85 -1.95 5.76
N SER A 164 4.39 -2.67 4.77
CA SER A 164 4.16 -2.43 3.34
C SER A 164 3.31 -3.56 2.77
N TYR A 165 2.33 -3.25 1.92
CA TYR A 165 1.37 -4.21 1.39
C TYR A 165 1.16 -4.07 -0.13
N THR A 166 1.04 -5.22 -0.79
CA THR A 166 0.56 -5.37 -2.16
C THR A 166 -0.84 -5.94 -2.12
N ILE A 167 -1.81 -5.19 -2.64
CA ILE A 167 -3.20 -5.61 -2.71
C ILE A 167 -3.54 -5.90 -4.17
N ALA A 168 -3.72 -7.17 -4.53
CA ALA A 168 -4.06 -7.56 -5.87
C ALA A 168 -5.58 -7.77 -6.03
N ALA A 169 -6.19 -7.07 -6.98
CA ALA A 169 -7.50 -7.40 -7.51
C ALA A 169 -7.34 -8.58 -8.49
N GLY A 170 -7.65 -9.79 -8.04
CA GLY A 170 -7.46 -11.05 -8.79
C GLY A 170 -8.71 -11.90 -8.84
N GLY A 171 -8.63 -13.06 -9.50
CA GLY A 171 -9.80 -13.90 -9.83
C GLY A 171 -10.38 -13.57 -11.22
N GLN A 172 -11.39 -14.31 -11.67
CA GLN A 172 -12.05 -14.07 -12.96
C GLN A 172 -13.06 -12.90 -12.90
N GLN A 173 -13.48 -12.35 -14.04
CA GLN A 173 -14.35 -11.18 -14.17
C GLN A 173 -15.60 -11.15 -13.26
N LYS A 174 -16.21 -12.31 -12.98
CA LYS A 174 -17.42 -12.43 -12.14
C LYS A 174 -17.15 -12.67 -10.65
N GLU A 175 -15.89 -12.94 -10.29
CA GLU A 175 -15.47 -13.33 -8.94
C GLU A 175 -14.17 -12.60 -8.53
N VAL A 176 -14.06 -11.31 -8.86
CA VAL A 176 -12.93 -10.47 -8.47
C VAL A 176 -12.86 -10.39 -6.93
N ARG A 177 -11.67 -10.55 -6.37
CA ARG A 177 -11.39 -10.43 -4.92
C ARG A 177 -10.12 -9.62 -4.67
N LEU A 178 -9.99 -9.06 -3.46
CA LEU A 178 -8.78 -8.37 -3.03
C LEU A 178 -7.91 -9.30 -2.16
N TYR A 179 -6.72 -9.60 -2.66
CA TYR A 179 -5.72 -10.41 -1.95
C TYR A 179 -4.62 -9.51 -1.41
N ALA A 180 -4.43 -9.52 -0.10
CA ALA A 180 -3.47 -8.68 0.60
C ALA A 180 -2.21 -9.46 0.96
N TYR A 181 -1.06 -8.98 0.48
CA TYR A 181 0.25 -9.58 0.74
C TYR A 181 1.13 -8.60 1.48
N LEU A 182 1.80 -9.07 2.53
CA LEU A 182 2.84 -8.30 3.22
C LEU A 182 4.13 -8.30 2.38
N ASP A 183 4.76 -7.14 2.26
CA ASP A 183 6.02 -6.95 1.54
C ASP A 183 7.16 -6.61 2.50
N ASP A 184 8.35 -7.14 2.21
CA ASP A 184 9.62 -6.79 2.84
C ASP A 184 10.54 -6.13 1.80
N PRO A 185 10.28 -4.86 1.45
CA PRO A 185 11.02 -4.12 0.44
C PRO A 185 12.43 -3.70 0.89
N ALA A 186 12.88 -4.08 2.09
CA ALA A 186 14.22 -3.72 2.54
C ALA A 186 15.27 -4.46 1.68
N PRO A 187 16.18 -3.76 0.98
CA PRO A 187 17.22 -4.42 0.20
C PRO A 187 18.21 -5.13 1.13
N THR A 188 18.73 -6.29 0.71
CA THR A 188 19.88 -6.91 1.38
C THR A 188 21.16 -6.51 0.65
N PRO A 189 22.23 -6.06 1.35
CA PRO A 189 23.52 -5.78 0.72
C PRO A 189 24.03 -6.96 -0.11
N GLU A 190 24.56 -6.68 -1.29
CA GLU A 190 25.20 -7.67 -2.19
C GLU A 190 24.32 -8.86 -2.61
N GLN A 191 23.00 -8.79 -2.41
CA GLN A 191 22.06 -9.88 -2.69
C GLN A 191 20.79 -9.35 -3.35
N ALA A 192 20.09 -10.24 -4.06
CA ALA A 192 18.74 -9.98 -4.56
C ALA A 192 17.70 -10.73 -3.72
N LYS A 193 16.46 -10.22 -3.70
CA LYS A 193 15.29 -10.87 -3.10
C LYS A 193 14.23 -11.09 -4.16
N VAL A 194 13.67 -12.30 -4.22
CA VAL A 194 12.54 -12.64 -5.10
C VAL A 194 11.42 -13.29 -4.30
N LYS A 195 10.21 -12.74 -4.44
CA LYS A 195 8.94 -13.28 -3.91
C LYS A 195 8.04 -13.67 -5.08
N PHE A 196 7.30 -14.77 -4.95
CA PHE A 196 6.33 -15.22 -5.94
C PHE A 196 4.91 -15.15 -5.37
N VAL A 197 3.93 -14.81 -6.23
CA VAL A 197 2.51 -14.73 -5.89
C VAL A 197 1.72 -15.41 -7.01
N HIS A 198 0.83 -16.34 -6.64
CA HIS A 198 0.04 -17.11 -7.60
C HIS A 198 -1.42 -16.63 -7.65
N LEU A 199 -1.82 -15.98 -8.74
CA LEU A 199 -3.17 -15.48 -8.98
C LEU A 199 -3.79 -16.02 -10.27
N CYS A 200 -3.31 -17.15 -10.80
CA CYS A 200 -3.94 -17.84 -11.93
C CYS A 200 -4.90 -18.93 -11.40
N PRO A 201 -6.23 -18.68 -11.38
CA PRO A 201 -7.20 -19.53 -10.66
C PRO A 201 -7.37 -20.94 -11.24
N ASP A 202 -7.06 -21.12 -12.52
CA ASP A 202 -7.30 -22.36 -13.26
C ASP A 202 -6.06 -23.27 -13.40
N ALA A 203 -4.91 -22.89 -12.82
CA ALA A 203 -3.65 -23.62 -12.97
C ALA A 203 -3.37 -24.62 -11.82
N GLY A 204 -4.24 -24.72 -10.81
CA GLY A 204 -3.96 -25.50 -9.61
C GLY A 204 -2.75 -24.97 -8.81
N ALA A 205 -2.13 -25.81 -8.00
CA ALA A 205 -0.86 -25.49 -7.34
C ALA A 205 0.30 -25.53 -8.36
N VAL A 206 1.27 -24.64 -8.18
CA VAL A 206 2.43 -24.54 -9.08
C VAL A 206 3.76 -24.70 -8.35
N ASP A 207 4.71 -25.35 -9.02
CA ASP A 207 6.11 -25.37 -8.63
C ASP A 207 6.86 -24.27 -9.38
N VAL A 208 7.74 -23.53 -8.70
CA VAL A 208 8.57 -22.50 -9.32
C VAL A 208 10.02 -22.95 -9.30
N ARG A 209 10.63 -22.95 -10.47
CA ARG A 209 12.03 -23.34 -10.70
C ARG A 209 12.84 -22.14 -11.19
N VAL A 210 14.12 -22.08 -10.84
CA VAL A 210 15.03 -20.97 -11.18
C VAL A 210 16.23 -21.47 -11.95
N SER A 211 16.69 -20.66 -12.90
CA SER A 211 17.89 -20.87 -13.71
C SER A 211 18.55 -19.51 -13.94
N GLY A 212 19.87 -19.46 -14.08
CA GLY A 212 20.59 -18.19 -14.18
C GLY A 212 21.98 -18.27 -13.55
N GLY A 213 22.78 -17.21 -13.66
CA GLY A 213 24.12 -17.15 -13.02
C GLY A 213 25.16 -18.19 -13.48
N GLY A 214 24.83 -19.05 -14.45
CA GLY A 214 25.63 -20.23 -14.83
C GLY A 214 25.21 -21.53 -14.14
N GLU A 215 24.14 -21.52 -13.35
CA GLU A 215 23.58 -22.70 -12.67
C GLU A 215 22.48 -23.40 -13.46
N GLU A 216 22.34 -24.70 -13.23
CA GLU A 216 21.30 -25.57 -13.77
C GLU A 216 19.90 -25.26 -13.19
N LEU A 217 18.84 -25.73 -13.87
CA LEU A 217 17.45 -25.49 -13.47
C LEU A 217 17.09 -26.14 -12.12
N SER A 218 17.23 -25.38 -11.03
CA SER A 218 16.94 -25.79 -9.67
C SER A 218 15.51 -25.44 -9.26
N ARG A 219 15.04 -26.01 -8.14
CA ARG A 219 13.70 -25.79 -7.60
C ARG A 219 13.76 -24.70 -6.53
N MET A 220 12.86 -23.72 -6.61
CA MET A 220 12.88 -22.49 -5.79
C MET A 220 11.71 -22.41 -4.82
N PHE A 221 10.49 -22.71 -5.31
CA PHE A 221 9.28 -22.80 -4.49
C PHE A 221 8.47 -24.04 -4.89
N GLU A 222 7.81 -24.65 -3.92
CA GLU A 222 7.01 -25.88 -4.09
C GLU A 222 5.54 -25.60 -3.76
N GLN A 223 4.63 -26.22 -4.52
CA GLN A 223 3.20 -26.31 -4.23
C GLN A 223 2.59 -24.94 -3.84
N VAL A 224 2.91 -23.89 -4.60
CA VAL A 224 2.34 -22.57 -4.36
C VAL A 224 0.89 -22.61 -4.81
N GLU A 225 -0.02 -22.57 -3.84
CA GLU A 225 -1.47 -22.63 -4.06
C GLU A 225 -2.02 -21.33 -4.66
N PHE A 226 -3.19 -21.42 -5.31
CA PHE A 226 -3.88 -20.21 -5.77
C PHE A 226 -4.16 -19.25 -4.60
N MET A 227 -3.93 -17.96 -4.82
CA MET A 227 -3.96 -16.86 -3.85
C MET A 227 -2.78 -16.83 -2.87
N GLN A 228 -1.85 -17.79 -2.90
CA GLN A 228 -0.68 -17.81 -2.02
C GLN A 228 0.41 -16.85 -2.50
N ALA A 229 1.15 -16.29 -1.53
CA ALA A 229 2.46 -15.69 -1.76
C ALA A 229 3.53 -16.44 -0.98
N THR A 230 4.73 -16.52 -1.55
CA THR A 230 5.91 -17.09 -0.89
C THR A 230 6.56 -16.07 0.04
N SER A 231 7.45 -16.56 0.92
CA SER A 231 8.48 -15.68 1.49
C SER A 231 9.48 -15.26 0.40
N TYR A 232 10.19 -14.15 0.63
CA TYR A 232 11.30 -13.76 -0.25
C TYR A 232 12.43 -14.79 -0.15
N ALA A 233 12.81 -15.37 -1.28
CA ALA A 233 14.06 -16.11 -1.43
C ALA A 233 15.20 -15.14 -1.70
N ILE A 234 16.37 -15.41 -1.10
CA ILE A 234 17.60 -14.64 -1.30
C ILE A 234 18.40 -15.30 -2.41
N LEU A 235 18.87 -14.51 -3.37
CA LEU A 235 19.66 -14.97 -4.52
C LEU A 235 21.00 -14.24 -4.61
N ALA A 236 22.01 -14.94 -5.14
CA ALA A 236 23.27 -14.33 -5.56
C ALA A 236 23.03 -13.42 -6.78
N PRO A 237 23.65 -12.22 -6.85
CA PRO A 237 23.36 -11.27 -7.91
C PRO A 237 23.60 -11.81 -9.33
N SER A 238 22.54 -11.91 -10.13
CA SER A 238 22.60 -12.44 -11.50
C SER A 238 21.33 -12.11 -12.29
N ALA A 239 21.38 -12.27 -13.63
CA ALA A 239 20.16 -12.37 -14.42
C ALA A 239 19.62 -13.80 -14.32
N ILE A 240 18.32 -13.93 -14.03
CA ILE A 240 17.65 -15.22 -13.83
C ILE A 240 16.44 -15.39 -14.77
N SER A 241 16.04 -16.64 -14.97
CA SER A 241 14.76 -17.03 -15.53
C SER A 241 14.00 -17.90 -14.53
N LEU A 242 12.72 -17.58 -14.32
CA LEU A 242 11.80 -18.42 -13.54
C LEU A 242 10.93 -19.25 -14.48
N HIS A 243 10.76 -20.53 -14.15
CA HIS A 243 9.89 -21.47 -14.84
C HIS A 243 8.78 -21.84 -13.86
N VAL A 244 7.53 -21.60 -14.26
CA VAL A 244 6.33 -21.90 -13.48
C VAL A 244 5.73 -23.17 -14.07
N ASN A 245 5.77 -24.23 -13.29
CA ASN A 245 5.40 -25.59 -13.66
C ASN A 245 4.12 -26.01 -12.93
N GLU A 246 3.40 -26.98 -13.49
CA GLU A 246 2.39 -27.72 -12.73
C GLU A 246 3.05 -28.38 -11.50
N ALA A 247 2.27 -28.57 -10.43
CA ALA A 247 2.73 -29.13 -9.15
C ALA A 247 3.36 -30.54 -9.25
N ASP A 248 3.08 -31.30 -10.32
CA ASP A 248 3.74 -32.59 -10.60
C ASP A 248 5.09 -32.45 -11.34
N GLY A 249 5.36 -31.26 -11.88
CA GLY A 249 6.58 -30.91 -12.61
C GLY A 249 6.60 -31.34 -14.09
N GLU A 250 5.57 -32.01 -14.62
CA GLU A 250 5.58 -32.55 -15.98
C GLU A 250 5.32 -31.49 -17.06
N HIS A 251 4.52 -30.45 -16.74
CA HIS A 251 4.22 -29.35 -17.65
C HIS A 251 4.76 -28.00 -17.16
N THR A 252 5.17 -27.14 -18.09
CA THR A 252 5.61 -25.76 -17.81
C THR A 252 4.59 -24.77 -18.39
N HIS A 253 3.88 -24.04 -17.53
CA HIS A 253 2.88 -23.04 -17.95
C HIS A 253 3.52 -21.76 -18.50
N LEU A 254 4.60 -21.29 -17.85
CA LEU A 254 5.20 -19.99 -18.14
C LEU A 254 6.71 -20.01 -17.88
N VAL A 255 7.49 -19.37 -18.75
CA VAL A 255 8.90 -19.05 -18.51
C VAL A 255 9.08 -17.54 -18.56
N ILE A 256 9.51 -16.95 -17.44
CA ILE A 256 9.77 -15.53 -17.27
C ILE A 256 11.28 -15.33 -17.38
N ASN A 257 11.75 -14.80 -18.51
CA ASN A 257 13.18 -14.69 -18.80
C ASN A 257 13.75 -13.31 -18.46
N GLY A 258 15.03 -13.27 -18.07
CA GLY A 258 15.78 -12.02 -17.93
C GLY A 258 15.34 -11.13 -16.78
N ILE A 259 14.90 -11.73 -15.66
CA ILE A 259 14.63 -11.01 -14.42
C ILE A 259 15.98 -10.54 -13.87
N ASP A 260 16.11 -9.23 -13.65
CA ASP A 260 17.30 -8.63 -13.05
C ASP A 260 17.30 -8.83 -11.53
N ALA A 261 17.94 -9.91 -11.09
CA ALA A 261 18.26 -10.16 -9.69
C ALA A 261 19.65 -9.58 -9.36
N GLY A 262 19.93 -8.33 -9.73
CA GLY A 262 21.16 -7.61 -9.39
C GLY A 262 21.32 -7.28 -7.89
N PRO A 263 22.46 -6.69 -7.48
CA PRO A 263 22.70 -6.37 -6.07
C PRO A 263 21.65 -5.41 -5.52
N GLN A 264 21.15 -5.68 -4.32
CA GLN A 264 20.10 -4.93 -3.63
C GLN A 264 18.72 -4.94 -4.31
N THR A 265 18.48 -5.67 -5.41
CA THR A 265 17.13 -5.69 -6.00
C THR A 265 16.14 -6.48 -5.14
N VAL A 266 14.89 -6.00 -5.09
CA VAL A 266 13.77 -6.70 -4.44
C VAL A 266 12.64 -6.76 -5.46
N THR A 267 12.22 -7.97 -5.82
CA THR A 267 11.22 -8.21 -6.86
C THR A 267 10.10 -9.11 -6.36
N THR A 268 8.86 -8.64 -6.53
CA THR A 268 7.67 -9.47 -6.41
C THR A 268 7.20 -9.87 -7.81
N VAL A 269 7.13 -11.18 -8.07
CA VAL A 269 6.64 -11.78 -9.30
C VAL A 269 5.20 -12.23 -9.06
N ILE A 270 4.25 -11.66 -9.80
CA ILE A 270 2.84 -12.02 -9.69
C ILE A 270 2.41 -12.74 -10.96
N CYS A 271 2.13 -14.05 -10.86
CA CYS A 271 1.52 -14.81 -11.94
C CYS A 271 0.01 -14.62 -11.95
N MET A 272 -0.56 -14.42 -13.14
CA MET A 272 -1.98 -14.10 -13.37
C MET A 272 -2.40 -14.60 -14.76
N GLY A 273 -3.62 -14.29 -15.19
CA GLY A 273 -4.20 -14.83 -16.42
C GLY A 273 -4.95 -16.14 -16.17
N GLY A 274 -5.00 -17.02 -17.18
CA GLY A 274 -5.74 -18.27 -17.13
C GLY A 274 -4.88 -19.49 -17.45
N GLY A 275 -5.23 -20.63 -16.85
CA GLY A 275 -4.53 -21.92 -17.00
C GLY A 275 -5.20 -22.90 -17.99
N ARG A 276 -6.29 -22.50 -18.67
CA ARG A 276 -7.05 -23.35 -19.60
C ARG A 276 -6.66 -23.11 -21.05
N GLU A 277 -6.91 -24.10 -21.90
CA GLU A 277 -6.72 -24.01 -23.35
C GLU A 277 -7.36 -22.74 -23.95
N GLY A 278 -6.52 -21.89 -24.55
CA GLY A 278 -6.92 -20.59 -25.14
C GLY A 278 -6.60 -19.36 -24.29
N GLN A 279 -6.45 -19.50 -22.97
CA GLN A 279 -5.88 -18.48 -22.09
C GLN A 279 -4.44 -18.86 -21.71
N ARG A 280 -3.58 -17.87 -21.47
CA ARG A 280 -2.19 -18.13 -21.06
C ARG A 280 -1.95 -17.59 -19.66
N MET A 281 -1.09 -18.26 -18.91
CA MET A 281 -0.50 -17.70 -17.71
C MET A 281 0.47 -16.59 -18.11
N GLU A 282 0.45 -15.49 -17.38
CA GLU A 282 1.26 -14.31 -17.59
C GLU A 282 1.87 -13.87 -16.27
N ALA A 283 2.91 -13.04 -16.30
CA ALA A 283 3.51 -12.48 -15.10
C ALA A 283 3.61 -10.95 -15.15
N LEU A 284 3.48 -10.35 -13.97
CA LEU A 284 3.84 -8.96 -13.69
C LEU A 284 5.03 -8.96 -12.74
N LEU A 285 6.10 -8.26 -13.15
CA LEU A 285 7.30 -8.04 -12.34
C LEU A 285 7.18 -6.68 -11.64
N LEU A 286 7.24 -6.68 -10.32
CA LEU A 286 7.18 -5.46 -9.51
C LEU A 286 8.50 -5.24 -8.78
N SER A 287 9.13 -4.08 -9.01
CA SER A 287 10.18 -3.59 -8.13
C SER A 287 9.56 -3.12 -6.81
N ASP A 288 10.19 -3.49 -5.70
CA ASP A 288 9.75 -3.15 -4.34
C ASP A 288 10.49 -1.95 -3.73
N LEU A 289 11.42 -1.35 -4.48
CA LEU A 289 12.31 -0.25 -4.10
C LEU A 289 11.87 1.09 -4.71
#